data_AF-A0A8W8KZ20-F1
#
_entry.id   AF-A0A8W8KZ20-F1
#
_cell.length_a   1.000
_cell.length_b   1.000
_cell.length_c   1.000
_cell.angle_alpha   90.00
_cell.angle_beta   90.00
_cell.angle_gamma   90.00
#
_symmetry.space_group_name_H-M   'P 1'
#
loop_
_entity.id
_entity.type
_entity.pdbx_description
1 polymer ?
#
loop_
_entity_poly.entity_id
_entity_poly.type
_entity_poly.pdbx_seq_one_letter_code
_entity_poly.pdbx_strand_id
1 'polypeptide(L)'
;MSEKSSKWTEEKRTFKEKKGRMERDSVVSTVITAIVFLLSYLFLPIDTSTLVTLPDRLSLTIPCLFVSSLSIVMGIVAVGSVRGNSNAIDPVYGRSEHLVDVPNRILRNTTEQFILHMMAMLALTVFLEGSSMKVIPILSGIFLIARIVYHIGYMSSPTKRAYGFVSTFFPTICVYAYCSSLCGTITGLLRGYDTYVRTTLSGRIMTQKSQHRKAPKESHIWVRNQIIVGIILSIGMCLGAYHFLPIQISDIKSPADRLVLAVRCISISTIPVFALFKSVADTRFFTRAIDPVKGGGEDMVDVPNRILRNTTEQFLLHAVGLLTLSTFLDEASLKILPILSCDFVIFRMLFWWGYLNAPLNRAVGMSGTASTTICVYAYCMYCILKPVFISFIG
;
A
#
# COMPACT_ATOMS: atom_id res chain seq x y z
N MET A 1 -34.30 -8.36 32.80
CA MET A 1 -33.58 -9.31 31.92
C MET A 1 -33.99 -9.22 30.45
N SER A 2 -35.26 -8.90 30.12
CA SER A 2 -35.74 -8.85 28.72
C SER A 2 -35.12 -7.74 27.86
N GLU A 3 -34.86 -6.55 28.42
CA GLU A 3 -34.38 -5.38 27.66
C GLU A 3 -32.94 -5.54 27.15
N LYS A 4 -32.02 -6.07 27.99
CA LYS A 4 -30.65 -6.39 27.57
C LYS A 4 -30.62 -7.49 26.51
N SER A 5 -31.51 -8.48 26.61
CA SER A 5 -31.63 -9.54 25.60
C SER A 5 -32.17 -9.00 24.28
N SER A 6 -33.15 -8.08 24.33
CA SER A 6 -33.73 -7.42 23.15
C SER A 6 -32.67 -6.60 22.41
N LYS A 7 -31.93 -5.74 23.13
CA LYS A 7 -30.87 -4.89 22.57
C LYS A 7 -29.74 -5.70 21.92
N TRP A 8 -29.34 -6.81 22.55
CA TRP A 8 -28.34 -7.72 21.99
C TRP A 8 -28.80 -8.39 20.69
N THR A 9 -30.06 -8.78 20.61
CA THR A 9 -30.63 -9.39 19.40
C THR A 9 -30.73 -8.38 18.26
N GLU A 10 -31.14 -7.14 18.56
CA GLU A 10 -31.21 -6.04 17.59
C GLU A 10 -29.84 -5.65 17.03
N GLU A 11 -28.81 -5.58 17.89
CA GLU A 11 -27.44 -5.29 17.47
C GLU A 11 -26.88 -6.39 16.56
N LYS A 12 -27.13 -7.67 16.89
CA LYS A 12 -26.76 -8.82 16.05
C LYS A 12 -27.47 -8.80 14.70
N ARG A 13 -28.76 -8.45 14.67
CA ARG A 13 -29.55 -8.33 13.44
C ARG A 13 -29.00 -7.22 12.55
N THR A 14 -28.78 -6.05 13.13
CA THR A 14 -28.20 -4.88 12.44
C THR A 14 -26.81 -5.19 11.86
N PHE A 15 -25.97 -5.89 12.62
CA PHE A 15 -24.65 -6.32 12.14
C PHE A 15 -24.75 -7.25 10.92
N LYS A 16 -25.60 -8.29 11.00
CA LYS A 16 -25.83 -9.23 9.89
C LYS A 16 -26.36 -8.53 8.63
N GLU A 17 -27.29 -7.60 8.79
CA GLU A 17 -27.86 -6.83 7.68
C GLU A 17 -26.81 -5.92 7.02
N LYS A 18 -25.99 -5.21 7.82
CA LYS A 18 -24.88 -4.40 7.30
C LYS A 18 -23.85 -5.25 6.56
N LYS A 19 -23.50 -6.42 7.12
CA LYS A 19 -22.57 -7.36 6.51
C LYS A 19 -23.09 -7.89 5.17
N GLY A 20 -24.31 -8.43 5.13
CA GLY A 20 -24.90 -8.96 3.89
C GLY A 20 -25.05 -7.90 2.80
N ARG A 21 -25.38 -6.65 3.17
CA ARG A 21 -25.38 -5.53 2.23
C ARG A 21 -23.97 -5.27 1.68
N MET A 22 -22.96 -5.20 2.55
CA MET A 22 -21.58 -4.93 2.14
C MET A 22 -21.01 -6.03 1.23
N GLU A 23 -21.32 -7.30 1.51
CA GLU A 23 -20.95 -8.44 0.67
C GLU A 23 -21.59 -8.33 -0.72
N ARG A 24 -22.90 -8.09 -0.77
CA ARG A 24 -23.62 -7.89 -2.03
C ARG A 24 -23.07 -6.71 -2.82
N ASP A 25 -22.87 -5.56 -2.19
CA ASP A 25 -22.35 -4.35 -2.83
C ASP A 25 -20.92 -4.58 -3.35
N SER A 26 -20.13 -5.40 -2.65
CA SER A 26 -18.79 -5.83 -3.10
C SER A 26 -18.85 -6.72 -4.34
N VAL A 27 -19.72 -7.74 -4.34
CA VAL A 27 -19.89 -8.63 -5.52
C VAL A 27 -20.39 -7.85 -6.72
N VAL A 28 -21.42 -7.01 -6.54
CA VAL A 28 -21.97 -6.17 -7.59
C VAL A 28 -20.91 -5.19 -8.13
N SER A 29 -20.12 -4.57 -7.25
CA SER A 29 -19.00 -3.71 -7.64
C SER A 29 -17.97 -4.45 -8.49
N THR A 30 -17.54 -5.64 -8.08
CA THR A 30 -16.59 -6.47 -8.84
C THR A 30 -17.14 -6.80 -10.23
N VAL A 31 -18.39 -7.26 -10.32
CA VAL A 31 -19.02 -7.62 -11.60
C VAL A 31 -19.16 -6.41 -12.51
N ILE A 32 -19.67 -5.29 -12.01
CA ILE A 32 -19.83 -4.07 -12.81
C ILE A 32 -18.47 -3.54 -13.26
N THR A 33 -17.47 -3.51 -12.38
CA THR A 33 -16.12 -3.07 -12.75
C THR A 33 -15.50 -3.98 -13.82
N ALA A 34 -15.68 -5.30 -13.72
CA ALA A 34 -15.22 -6.22 -14.76
C ALA A 34 -15.94 -6.00 -16.10
N ILE A 35 -17.26 -5.81 -16.09
CA ILE A 35 -18.04 -5.50 -17.29
C ILE A 35 -17.59 -4.18 -17.92
N VAL A 36 -17.47 -3.12 -17.11
CA VAL A 36 -17.00 -1.80 -17.58
C VAL A 36 -15.61 -1.93 -18.19
N PHE A 37 -14.68 -2.63 -17.52
CA PHE A 37 -13.35 -2.88 -18.04
C PHE A 37 -13.40 -3.61 -19.40
N LEU A 38 -14.16 -4.70 -19.50
CA LEU A 38 -14.29 -5.49 -20.73
C LEU A 38 -14.91 -4.68 -21.86
N LEU A 39 -16.02 -3.99 -21.61
CA LEU A 39 -16.67 -3.13 -22.61
C LEU A 39 -15.74 -1.99 -23.04
N SER A 40 -15.07 -1.33 -22.09
CA SER A 40 -14.08 -0.30 -22.42
C SER A 40 -12.93 -0.86 -23.25
N TYR A 41 -12.43 -2.05 -22.93
CA TYR A 41 -11.35 -2.70 -23.66
C TYR A 41 -11.77 -3.07 -25.10
N LEU A 42 -13.01 -3.51 -25.29
CA LEU A 42 -13.52 -3.94 -26.60
C LEU A 42 -13.93 -2.76 -27.50
N PHE A 43 -14.53 -1.71 -26.93
CA PHE A 43 -15.21 -0.67 -27.70
C PHE A 43 -14.55 0.71 -27.69
N LEU A 44 -13.66 1.03 -26.72
CA LEU A 44 -12.99 2.33 -26.77
C LEU A 44 -11.91 2.34 -27.86
N PRO A 45 -11.93 3.33 -28.79
CA PRO A 45 -10.97 3.43 -29.89
C PRO A 45 -9.65 4.05 -29.41
N ILE A 46 -8.97 3.37 -28.48
CA ILE A 46 -7.66 3.80 -27.97
C ILE A 46 -6.57 3.08 -28.78
N ASP A 47 -5.96 3.80 -29.72
CA ASP A 47 -4.81 3.27 -30.47
C ASP A 47 -3.53 3.38 -29.63
N THR A 48 -3.00 2.23 -29.25
CA THR A 48 -1.70 2.10 -28.58
C THR A 48 -0.75 1.18 -29.35
N SER A 49 -1.07 0.83 -30.59
CA SER A 49 -0.34 -0.15 -31.39
C SER A 49 1.14 0.22 -31.59
N THR A 50 1.45 1.51 -31.62
CA THR A 50 2.80 2.06 -31.80
C THR A 50 3.65 2.10 -30.54
N LEU A 51 3.08 1.84 -29.35
CA LEU A 51 3.77 1.95 -28.06
C LEU A 51 4.58 0.69 -27.75
N VAL A 52 5.74 0.54 -28.41
CA VAL A 52 6.63 -0.62 -28.25
C VAL A 52 7.74 -0.32 -27.23
N THR A 53 8.39 0.83 -27.36
CA THR A 53 9.54 1.15 -26.49
C THR A 53 9.07 1.54 -25.08
N LEU A 54 9.90 1.29 -24.06
CA LEU A 54 9.56 1.68 -22.69
C LEU A 54 9.31 3.21 -22.53
N PRO A 55 10.11 4.11 -23.13
CA PRO A 55 9.82 5.54 -23.10
C PRO A 55 8.43 5.91 -23.65
N ASP A 56 8.01 5.31 -24.77
CA ASP A 56 6.68 5.56 -25.35
C ASP A 56 5.57 5.10 -24.40
N ARG A 57 5.75 3.91 -23.79
CA ARG A 57 4.81 3.35 -22.81
C ARG A 57 4.70 4.20 -21.55
N LEU A 58 5.81 4.74 -21.06
CA LEU A 58 5.83 5.67 -19.92
C LEU A 58 5.15 7.01 -20.28
N SER A 59 5.31 7.49 -21.51
CA SER A 59 4.69 8.71 -22.00
C SER A 59 3.16 8.63 -22.02
N LEU A 60 2.59 7.43 -22.17
CA LEU A 60 1.15 7.19 -21.93
C LEU A 60 0.81 7.07 -20.45
N THR A 61 1.64 6.35 -19.69
CA THR A 61 1.34 5.99 -18.29
C THR A 61 1.32 7.21 -17.36
N ILE A 62 2.28 8.12 -17.50
CA ILE A 62 2.43 9.29 -16.62
C ILE A 62 1.19 10.21 -16.69
N PRO A 63 0.67 10.59 -17.88
CA PRO A 63 -0.60 11.33 -17.97
C PRO A 63 -1.78 10.57 -17.36
N CYS A 64 -1.86 9.25 -17.54
CA CYS A 64 -2.93 8.44 -16.93
C CYS A 64 -2.86 8.47 -15.39
N LEU A 65 -1.66 8.44 -14.82
CA LEU A 65 -1.45 8.61 -13.38
C LEU A 65 -1.82 10.00 -12.90
N PHE A 66 -1.55 11.04 -13.69
CA PHE A 66 -2.02 12.40 -13.41
C PHE A 66 -3.56 12.43 -13.33
N VAL A 67 -4.26 11.79 -14.27
CA VAL A 67 -5.74 11.65 -14.20
C VAL A 67 -6.18 10.94 -12.91
N SER A 68 -5.56 9.82 -12.55
CA SER A 68 -5.85 9.12 -11.29
C SER A 68 -5.62 10.00 -10.05
N SER A 69 -4.59 10.87 -10.09
CA SER A 69 -4.22 11.77 -8.98
C SER A 69 -5.26 12.86 -8.70
N LEU A 70 -6.13 13.18 -9.67
CA LEU A 70 -7.24 14.12 -9.46
C LEU A 70 -8.16 13.66 -8.32
N SER A 71 -8.21 12.36 -8.04
CA SER A 71 -8.92 11.82 -6.87
C SER A 71 -8.35 12.29 -5.52
N ILE A 72 -7.04 12.48 -5.42
CA ILE A 72 -6.39 13.06 -4.23
C ILE A 72 -6.73 14.54 -4.14
N VAL A 73 -6.64 15.28 -5.25
CA VAL A 73 -6.98 16.70 -5.30
C VAL A 73 -8.43 16.92 -4.83
N MET A 74 -9.38 16.11 -5.29
CA MET A 74 -10.77 16.14 -4.82
C MET A 74 -10.87 15.92 -3.30
N GLY A 75 -10.09 14.99 -2.75
CA GLY A 75 -10.05 14.75 -1.30
C GLY A 75 -9.49 15.95 -0.50
N ILE A 76 -8.42 16.58 -1.01
CA ILE A 76 -7.83 17.78 -0.42
C ILE A 76 -8.85 18.92 -0.43
N VAL A 77 -9.48 19.17 -1.57
CA VAL A 77 -10.52 20.20 -1.74
C VAL A 77 -11.71 19.94 -0.81
N ALA A 78 -12.14 18.68 -0.66
CA ALA A 78 -13.23 18.33 0.25
C ALA A 78 -12.89 18.62 1.72
N VAL A 79 -11.69 18.24 2.18
CA VAL A 79 -11.22 18.59 3.53
C VAL A 79 -11.12 20.10 3.71
N GLY A 80 -10.52 20.80 2.74
CA GLY A 80 -10.38 22.26 2.76
C GLY A 80 -11.71 22.98 2.78
N SER A 81 -12.70 22.52 2.01
CA SER A 81 -14.05 23.08 1.98
C SER A 81 -14.76 22.93 3.32
N VAL A 82 -14.69 21.76 3.96
CA VAL A 82 -15.29 21.57 5.28
C VAL A 82 -14.59 22.45 6.32
N ARG A 83 -13.26 22.56 6.30
CA ARG A 83 -12.53 23.44 7.23
C ARG A 83 -12.84 24.92 7.01
N GLY A 84 -12.83 25.38 5.77
CA GLY A 84 -13.06 26.79 5.44
C GLY A 84 -14.49 27.26 5.71
N ASN A 85 -15.47 26.34 5.74
CA ASN A 85 -16.89 26.64 5.95
C ASN A 85 -17.43 26.18 7.31
N SER A 86 -16.57 25.80 8.26
CA SER A 86 -17.01 25.36 9.59
C SER A 86 -16.07 25.80 10.70
N ASN A 87 -16.48 25.54 11.94
CA ASN A 87 -15.66 25.78 13.13
C ASN A 87 -14.40 24.88 13.20
N ALA A 88 -14.19 23.99 12.23
CA ALA A 88 -12.98 23.18 12.08
C ALA A 88 -11.81 23.92 11.38
N ILE A 89 -11.94 25.24 11.15
CA ILE A 89 -10.88 26.07 10.58
C ILE A 89 -9.62 26.07 11.46
N ASP A 90 -9.78 26.02 12.79
CA ASP A 90 -8.68 25.85 13.75
C ASP A 90 -8.56 24.36 14.14
N PRO A 91 -7.55 23.63 13.60
CA PRO A 91 -7.35 22.21 13.90
C PRO A 91 -6.76 21.96 15.29
N VAL A 92 -6.22 22.97 15.97
CA VAL A 92 -5.52 22.82 17.25
C VAL A 92 -6.45 23.10 18.42
N TYR A 93 -7.24 24.17 18.33
CA TYR A 93 -8.10 24.62 19.42
C TYR A 93 -9.60 24.59 19.11
N GLY A 94 -9.99 24.41 17.85
CA GLY A 94 -11.37 24.61 17.37
C GLY A 94 -12.42 23.59 17.83
N ARG A 95 -12.06 22.54 18.60
CA ARG A 95 -12.93 21.46 19.12
C ARG A 95 -13.93 20.84 18.12
N SER A 96 -13.74 21.09 16.82
CA SER A 96 -14.69 20.74 15.76
C SER A 96 -14.10 19.75 14.75
N GLU A 97 -13.02 19.06 15.13
CA GLU A 97 -12.32 18.09 14.26
C GLU A 97 -13.23 16.92 13.84
N HIS A 98 -14.25 16.61 14.63
CA HIS A 98 -15.27 15.62 14.27
C HIS A 98 -15.99 15.93 12.94
N LEU A 99 -16.05 17.20 12.52
CA LEU A 99 -16.66 17.61 11.25
C LEU A 99 -15.82 17.17 10.04
N VAL A 100 -14.49 17.09 10.20
CA VAL A 100 -13.55 16.71 9.13
C VAL A 100 -13.13 15.25 9.18
N ASP A 101 -13.62 14.47 10.16
CA ASP A 101 -13.27 13.06 10.34
C ASP A 101 -13.53 12.22 9.09
N VAL A 102 -14.72 12.33 8.50
CA VAL A 102 -15.08 11.57 7.29
C VAL A 102 -14.27 12.03 6.07
N PRO A 103 -14.19 13.34 5.73
CA PRO A 103 -13.30 13.84 4.69
C PRO A 103 -11.84 13.39 4.84
N ASN A 104 -11.27 13.47 6.04
CA ASN A 104 -9.90 13.02 6.32
C ASN A 104 -9.74 11.51 6.12
N ARG A 105 -10.72 10.69 6.55
CA ARG A 105 -10.72 9.24 6.30
C ARG A 105 -10.82 8.93 4.81
N ILE A 106 -11.59 9.70 4.04
CA ILE A 106 -11.68 9.55 2.58
C ILE A 106 -10.34 9.88 1.94
N LEU A 107 -9.78 11.06 2.23
CA LEU A 107 -8.50 11.52 1.66
C LEU A 107 -7.38 10.53 1.96
N ARG A 108 -7.22 10.13 3.23
CA ARG A 108 -6.21 9.15 3.62
C ARG A 108 -6.35 7.83 2.88
N ASN A 109 -7.57 7.29 2.79
CA ASN A 109 -7.81 6.05 2.05
C ASN A 109 -7.57 6.22 0.54
N THR A 110 -7.88 7.40 -0.03
CA THR A 110 -7.58 7.71 -1.44
C THR A 110 -6.09 7.70 -1.67
N THR A 111 -5.32 8.36 -0.81
CA THR A 111 -3.86 8.40 -0.90
C THR A 111 -3.25 7.00 -0.79
N GLU A 112 -3.67 6.21 0.20
CA GLU A 112 -3.20 4.83 0.39
C GLU A 112 -3.49 3.95 -0.85
N GLN A 113 -4.70 4.05 -1.44
CA GLN A 113 -5.04 3.31 -2.65
C GLN A 113 -4.37 3.84 -3.91
N PHE A 114 -4.19 5.16 -4.03
CA PHE A 114 -3.52 5.77 -5.18
C PHE A 114 -2.06 5.34 -5.24
N ILE A 115 -1.35 5.27 -4.12
CA ILE A 115 0.04 4.79 -4.07
C ILE A 115 0.13 3.37 -4.64
N LEU A 116 -0.78 2.47 -4.24
CA LEU A 116 -0.84 1.10 -4.77
C LEU A 116 -1.20 1.07 -6.25
N HIS A 117 -2.20 1.84 -6.67
CA HIS A 117 -2.58 1.95 -8.07
C HIS A 117 -1.45 2.50 -8.93
N MET A 118 -0.72 3.51 -8.45
CA MET A 118 0.43 4.11 -9.13
C MET A 118 1.51 3.07 -9.39
N MET A 119 1.90 2.33 -8.35
CA MET A 119 2.89 1.27 -8.48
C MET A 119 2.39 0.11 -9.37
N ALA A 120 1.10 -0.20 -9.34
CA ALA A 120 0.48 -1.20 -10.21
C ALA A 120 0.53 -0.77 -11.69
N MET A 121 0.24 0.50 -12.01
CA MET A 121 0.32 0.99 -13.39
C MET A 121 1.75 0.98 -13.90
N LEU A 122 2.72 1.45 -13.09
CA LEU A 122 4.15 1.37 -13.44
C LEU A 122 4.61 -0.08 -13.67
N ALA A 123 4.10 -1.03 -12.89
CA ALA A 123 4.33 -2.45 -13.12
C ALA A 123 3.75 -2.93 -14.45
N LEU A 124 2.51 -2.57 -14.78
CA LEU A 124 1.93 -2.92 -16.09
C LEU A 124 2.71 -2.31 -17.26
N THR A 125 3.17 -1.06 -17.15
CA THR A 125 3.96 -0.40 -18.20
C THR A 125 5.17 -1.21 -18.61
N VAL A 126 5.78 -1.93 -17.67
CA VAL A 126 6.96 -2.78 -17.90
C VAL A 126 6.60 -4.08 -18.65
N PHE A 127 5.41 -4.64 -18.42
CA PHE A 127 5.02 -5.94 -18.97
C PHE A 127 4.10 -5.87 -20.20
N LEU A 128 3.38 -4.76 -20.39
CA LEU A 128 2.48 -4.56 -21.52
C LEU A 128 3.18 -3.82 -22.66
N GLU A 129 2.82 -4.15 -23.89
CA GLU A 129 3.35 -3.55 -25.13
C GLU A 129 2.27 -3.41 -26.20
N GLY A 130 2.43 -2.45 -27.09
CA GLY A 130 1.55 -2.24 -28.24
C GLY A 130 0.07 -2.11 -27.86
N SER A 131 -0.80 -2.86 -28.53
CA SER A 131 -2.26 -2.80 -28.35
C SER A 131 -2.75 -3.15 -26.93
N SER A 132 -1.94 -3.85 -26.13
CA SER A 132 -2.29 -4.17 -24.74
C SER A 132 -2.18 -2.97 -23.80
N MET A 133 -1.44 -1.92 -24.19
CA MET A 133 -1.24 -0.71 -23.38
C MET A 133 -2.52 0.07 -23.09
N LYS A 134 -3.60 -0.12 -23.90
CA LYS A 134 -4.92 0.46 -23.63
C LYS A 134 -5.50 0.10 -22.26
N VAL A 135 -5.00 -0.95 -21.61
CA VAL A 135 -5.36 -1.31 -20.23
C VAL A 135 -5.08 -0.16 -19.25
N ILE A 136 -3.98 0.57 -19.42
CA ILE A 136 -3.56 1.64 -18.50
C ILE A 136 -4.59 2.79 -18.45
N PRO A 137 -4.94 3.47 -19.55
CA PRO A 137 -5.93 4.54 -19.51
C PRO A 137 -7.31 4.07 -19.03
N ILE A 138 -7.72 2.84 -19.37
CA ILE A 138 -8.99 2.27 -18.90
C ILE A 138 -8.98 2.13 -17.37
N LEU A 139 -7.93 1.52 -16.81
CA LEU A 139 -7.83 1.32 -15.35
C LEU A 139 -7.69 2.64 -14.59
N SER A 140 -6.99 3.64 -15.15
CA SER A 140 -6.91 4.98 -14.55
C SER A 140 -8.26 5.71 -14.55
N GLY A 141 -9.03 5.60 -15.65
CA GLY A 141 -10.39 6.14 -15.71
C GLY A 141 -11.33 5.47 -14.71
N ILE A 142 -11.31 4.13 -14.65
CA ILE A 142 -12.07 3.35 -13.66
C ILE A 142 -11.68 3.78 -12.23
N PHE A 143 -10.38 3.93 -11.97
CA PHE A 143 -9.89 4.33 -10.65
C PHE A 143 -10.47 5.69 -10.22
N LEU A 144 -10.39 6.71 -11.08
CA LEU A 144 -10.92 8.04 -10.79
C LEU A 144 -12.43 8.01 -10.53
N ILE A 145 -13.20 7.38 -11.41
CA ILE A 145 -14.67 7.28 -11.29
C ILE A 145 -15.04 6.53 -10.01
N ALA A 146 -14.38 5.41 -9.73
CA ALA A 146 -14.62 4.62 -8.52
C ALA A 146 -14.29 5.41 -7.24
N ARG A 147 -13.26 6.28 -7.24
CA ARG A 147 -12.98 7.18 -6.11
C ARG A 147 -14.05 8.27 -5.92
N ILE A 148 -14.66 8.76 -7.01
CA ILE A 148 -15.81 9.68 -6.91
C ILE A 148 -17.00 8.95 -6.28
N VAL A 149 -17.32 7.75 -6.77
CA VAL A 149 -18.40 6.92 -6.20
C VAL A 149 -18.12 6.55 -4.74
N TYR A 150 -16.87 6.24 -4.39
CA TYR A 150 -16.44 6.01 -3.02
C TYR A 150 -16.72 7.23 -2.14
N HIS A 151 -16.33 8.42 -2.59
CA HIS A 151 -16.54 9.68 -1.87
C HIS A 151 -18.03 9.93 -1.61
N ILE A 152 -18.86 9.91 -2.66
CA ILE A 152 -20.31 10.14 -2.58
C ILE A 152 -20.97 9.08 -1.67
N GLY A 153 -20.60 7.81 -1.86
CA GLY A 153 -21.11 6.69 -1.08
C GLY A 153 -20.80 6.85 0.40
N TYR A 154 -19.56 7.23 0.75
CA TYR A 154 -19.13 7.39 2.13
C TYR A 154 -19.80 8.59 2.81
N MET A 155 -19.95 9.72 2.11
CA MET A 155 -20.70 10.88 2.62
C MET A 155 -22.17 10.55 2.89
N SER A 156 -22.76 9.65 2.10
CA SER A 156 -24.15 9.21 2.29
C SER A 156 -24.30 8.22 3.44
N SER A 157 -23.45 7.20 3.50
CA SER A 157 -23.43 6.25 4.62
C SER A 157 -22.13 5.44 4.67
N PRO A 158 -21.68 5.01 5.86
CA PRO A 158 -20.38 4.33 6.01
C PRO A 158 -20.25 3.00 5.25
N THR A 159 -21.37 2.30 5.00
CA THR A 159 -21.37 1.00 4.31
C THR A 159 -21.44 1.15 2.78
N LYS A 160 -22.07 2.20 2.24
CA LYS A 160 -22.17 2.46 0.79
C LYS A 160 -20.81 2.74 0.13
N ARG A 161 -19.79 3.10 0.90
CA ARG A 161 -18.42 3.28 0.40
C ARG A 161 -17.82 2.00 -0.18
N ALA A 162 -18.33 0.82 0.20
CA ALA A 162 -17.78 -0.47 -0.22
C ALA A 162 -17.72 -0.61 -1.75
N TYR A 163 -18.73 -0.11 -2.46
CA TYR A 163 -18.77 -0.16 -3.91
C TYR A 163 -17.56 0.51 -4.56
N GLY A 164 -17.34 1.80 -4.29
CA GLY A 164 -16.20 2.52 -4.85
C GLY A 164 -14.85 1.98 -4.37
N PHE A 165 -14.79 1.44 -3.13
CA PHE A 165 -13.57 0.83 -2.60
C PHE A 165 -13.19 -0.45 -3.34
N VAL A 166 -14.16 -1.33 -3.61
CA VAL A 166 -13.91 -2.61 -4.30
C VAL A 166 -13.57 -2.37 -5.77
N SER A 167 -14.24 -1.42 -6.43
CA SER A 167 -13.99 -1.04 -7.82
C SER A 167 -12.59 -0.48 -8.08
N THR A 168 -11.88 0.03 -7.07
CA THR A 168 -10.47 0.40 -7.17
C THR A 168 -9.53 -0.70 -6.69
N PHE A 169 -9.88 -1.38 -5.59
CA PHE A 169 -9.02 -2.35 -4.92
C PHE A 169 -8.88 -3.65 -5.71
N PHE A 170 -9.99 -4.18 -6.25
CA PHE A 170 -9.99 -5.44 -6.98
C PHE A 170 -9.13 -5.39 -8.26
N PRO A 171 -9.29 -4.40 -9.18
CA PRO A 171 -8.41 -4.30 -10.33
C PRO A 171 -6.94 -4.14 -9.96
N THR A 172 -6.65 -3.38 -8.89
CA THR A 172 -5.27 -3.21 -8.40
C THR A 172 -4.66 -4.54 -7.97
N ILE A 173 -5.39 -5.38 -7.22
CA ILE A 173 -4.92 -6.73 -6.85
C ILE A 173 -4.71 -7.60 -8.10
N CYS A 174 -5.64 -7.59 -9.05
CA CYS A 174 -5.51 -8.37 -10.28
C CYS A 174 -4.24 -8.00 -11.06
N VAL A 175 -3.93 -6.70 -11.12
CA VAL A 175 -2.69 -6.21 -11.74
C VAL A 175 -1.46 -6.74 -11.01
N TYR A 176 -1.41 -6.63 -9.68
CA TYR A 176 -0.28 -7.16 -8.93
C TYR A 176 -0.13 -8.68 -9.10
N ALA A 177 -1.24 -9.43 -9.05
CA ALA A 177 -1.22 -10.88 -9.27
C ALA A 177 -0.69 -11.22 -10.67
N TYR A 178 -1.14 -10.49 -11.70
CA TYR A 178 -0.66 -10.65 -13.08
C TYR A 178 0.83 -10.34 -13.19
N CYS A 179 1.29 -9.16 -12.74
CA CYS A 179 2.69 -8.76 -12.79
C CYS A 179 3.60 -9.70 -11.97
N SER A 180 3.14 -10.18 -10.82
CA SER A 180 3.86 -11.17 -10.02
C SER A 180 3.95 -12.52 -10.73
N SER A 181 2.90 -12.97 -11.42
CA SER A 181 2.92 -14.23 -12.18
C SER A 181 3.91 -14.20 -13.35
N LEU A 182 4.14 -13.02 -13.94
CA LEU A 182 5.10 -12.80 -15.01
C LEU A 182 6.52 -12.53 -14.53
N CYS A 183 6.70 -12.21 -13.24
CA CYS A 183 8.00 -12.01 -12.64
C CYS A 183 8.66 -13.38 -12.38
N GLY A 184 9.37 -13.94 -13.36
CA GLY A 184 10.02 -15.26 -13.27
C GLY A 184 11.01 -15.43 -12.09
N THR A 185 11.43 -14.34 -11.43
CA THR A 185 12.21 -14.36 -10.18
C THR A 185 11.43 -14.99 -9.01
N ILE A 186 10.11 -14.98 -9.09
CA ILE A 186 9.18 -15.45 -8.05
C ILE A 186 9.02 -16.99 -8.09
N THR A 187 9.23 -17.64 -9.23
CA THR A 187 9.08 -19.10 -9.38
C THR A 187 10.11 -19.90 -8.57
N GLY A 188 11.29 -19.32 -8.29
CA GLY A 188 12.31 -19.90 -7.41
C GLY A 188 12.08 -19.65 -5.93
N LEU A 189 11.57 -18.46 -5.56
CA LEU A 189 11.37 -18.04 -4.15
C LEU A 189 10.03 -18.50 -3.55
N LEU A 190 8.97 -18.65 -4.35
CA LEU A 190 7.64 -19.02 -3.83
C LEU A 190 7.40 -20.51 -3.63
N ARG A 191 8.32 -21.40 -4.03
CA ARG A 191 8.19 -22.83 -3.69
C ARG A 191 8.22 -23.09 -2.16
N GLY A 192 8.66 -22.13 -1.35
CA GLY A 192 8.57 -22.17 0.11
C GLY A 192 7.37 -21.41 0.72
N TYR A 193 6.60 -20.65 -0.06
CA TYR A 193 5.57 -19.74 0.44
C TYR A 193 4.23 -20.43 0.75
N ASP A 194 3.91 -21.51 0.03
CA ASP A 194 2.62 -22.19 0.10
C ASP A 194 2.35 -22.85 1.48
N THR A 195 3.42 -23.16 2.23
CA THR A 195 3.35 -23.73 3.58
C THR A 195 3.14 -22.67 4.67
N TYR A 196 3.62 -21.43 4.50
CA TYR A 196 3.52 -20.39 5.54
C TYR A 196 2.16 -19.68 5.56
N VAL A 197 1.59 -19.45 4.36
CA VAL A 197 0.31 -18.77 4.17
C VAL A 197 -0.87 -19.59 4.70
N ARG A 198 -0.88 -20.91 4.45
CA ARG A 198 -1.92 -21.81 4.98
C ARG A 198 -1.92 -21.91 6.50
N THR A 199 -0.74 -21.82 7.13
CA THR A 199 -0.60 -22.05 8.58
C THR A 199 -0.85 -20.78 9.39
N THR A 200 -0.57 -19.59 8.83
CA THR A 200 -0.70 -18.30 9.56
C THR A 200 -2.06 -17.63 9.37
N LEU A 201 -2.75 -17.86 8.24
CA LEU A 201 -4.07 -17.26 7.96
C LEU A 201 -5.24 -17.98 8.63
N SER A 202 -5.03 -19.15 9.22
CA SER A 202 -6.03 -19.80 10.10
C SER A 202 -5.97 -19.31 11.55
N GLY A 203 -5.05 -18.39 11.87
CA GLY A 203 -4.84 -17.87 13.21
C GLY A 203 -5.86 -16.79 13.56
N ARG A 204 -6.70 -17.07 14.57
CA ARG A 204 -7.38 -16.13 15.49
C ARG A 204 -7.20 -14.65 15.11
N ILE A 205 -8.30 -13.95 14.84
CA ILE A 205 -8.33 -12.48 14.81
C ILE A 205 -7.66 -11.98 16.09
N MET A 206 -6.38 -11.58 16.02
CA MET A 206 -5.63 -11.08 17.18
C MET A 206 -6.07 -9.64 17.40
N THR A 207 -7.28 -9.48 17.94
CA THR A 207 -7.78 -8.20 18.43
C THR A 207 -7.02 -7.87 19.71
N GLN A 208 -5.88 -7.19 19.60
CA GLN A 208 -5.29 -6.55 20.76
C GLN A 208 -6.18 -5.36 21.10
N LYS A 209 -6.93 -5.44 22.21
CA LYS A 209 -7.56 -4.24 22.78
C LYS A 209 -6.43 -3.24 23.08
N SER A 210 -6.50 -2.05 22.47
CA SER A 210 -5.64 -0.92 22.82
C SER A 210 -5.81 -0.61 24.32
N GLN A 211 -4.96 -1.19 25.16
CA GLN A 211 -4.82 -0.75 26.54
C GLN A 211 -3.85 0.41 26.52
N HIS A 212 -4.38 1.63 26.68
CA HIS A 212 -3.58 2.83 26.95
C HIS A 212 -2.93 2.72 28.35
N ARG A 213 -1.97 1.83 28.51
CA ARG A 213 -1.07 1.80 29.67
C ARG A 213 0.10 2.72 29.39
N LYS A 214 0.44 3.58 30.35
CA LYS A 214 1.69 4.38 30.29
C LYS A 214 2.86 3.42 30.14
N ALA A 215 3.81 3.76 29.26
CA ALA A 215 5.01 2.97 29.09
C ALA A 215 5.75 2.84 30.44
N PRO A 216 6.31 1.67 30.77
CA PRO A 216 7.11 1.50 31.97
C PRO A 216 8.26 2.52 32.04
N LYS A 217 8.68 2.89 33.26
CA LYS A 217 9.92 3.65 33.46
C LYS A 217 11.07 2.90 32.75
N GLU A 218 11.97 3.64 32.11
CA GLU A 218 13.10 3.08 31.32
C GLU A 218 12.76 2.37 29.99
N SER A 219 11.50 2.44 29.53
CA SER A 219 11.12 1.87 28.22
C SER A 219 11.97 2.39 27.04
N HIS A 220 12.55 3.58 27.17
CA HIS A 220 13.44 4.17 26.16
C HIS A 220 14.74 3.38 25.98
N ILE A 221 15.32 2.81 27.05
CA ILE A 221 16.53 1.96 26.98
C ILE A 221 16.22 0.70 26.19
N TRP A 222 15.09 0.08 26.52
CA TRP A 222 14.61 -1.12 25.82
C TRP A 222 14.35 -0.83 24.33
N VAL A 223 13.72 0.32 23.99
CA VAL A 223 13.48 0.73 22.59
C VAL A 223 14.81 0.96 21.88
N ARG A 224 15.76 1.65 22.52
CA ARG A 224 17.10 1.91 21.96
C ARG A 224 17.83 0.61 21.62
N ASN A 225 17.79 -0.37 22.52
CA ASN A 225 18.43 -1.67 22.27
C ASN A 225 17.78 -2.39 21.09
N GLN A 226 16.44 -2.33 20.96
CA GLN A 226 15.75 -2.86 19.79
C GLN A 226 16.12 -2.13 18.49
N ILE A 227 16.29 -0.81 18.54
CA ILE A 227 16.73 -0.03 17.38
C ILE A 227 18.09 -0.52 16.91
N ILE A 228 19.06 -0.65 17.82
CA ILE A 228 20.42 -1.13 17.55
C ILE A 228 20.36 -2.54 16.94
N VAL A 229 19.60 -3.46 17.53
CA VAL A 229 19.42 -4.82 17.01
C VAL A 229 18.86 -4.80 15.58
N GLY A 230 17.82 -4.00 15.31
CA GLY A 230 17.24 -3.93 13.97
C GLY A 230 18.21 -3.37 12.92
N ILE A 231 19.05 -2.39 13.29
CA ILE A 231 20.09 -1.85 12.39
C ILE A 231 21.16 -2.90 12.10
N ILE A 232 21.71 -3.55 13.14
CA ILE A 232 22.75 -4.59 12.98
C ILE A 232 22.22 -5.75 12.15
N LEU A 233 20.99 -6.21 12.43
CA LEU A 233 20.36 -7.28 11.68
C LEU A 233 20.17 -6.89 10.22
N SER A 234 19.72 -5.66 9.95
CA SER A 234 19.52 -5.18 8.58
C SER A 234 20.82 -5.11 7.79
N ILE A 235 21.88 -4.57 8.38
CA ILE A 235 23.20 -4.52 7.72
C ILE A 235 23.74 -5.93 7.50
N GLY A 236 23.67 -6.78 8.52
CA GLY A 236 24.14 -8.17 8.45
C GLY A 236 23.39 -8.99 7.39
N MET A 237 22.07 -8.83 7.30
CA MET A 237 21.24 -9.49 6.29
C MET A 237 21.55 -8.97 4.88
N CYS A 238 21.58 -7.66 4.67
CA CYS A 238 21.96 -7.07 3.38
C CYS A 238 23.34 -7.55 2.90
N LEU A 239 24.37 -7.42 3.75
CA LEU A 239 25.74 -7.81 3.40
C LEU A 239 25.88 -9.31 3.21
N GLY A 240 25.28 -10.10 4.12
CA GLY A 240 25.28 -11.54 4.02
C GLY A 240 24.61 -12.02 2.73
N ALA A 241 23.44 -11.47 2.40
CA ALA A 241 22.75 -11.76 1.16
C ALA A 241 23.58 -11.36 -0.06
N TYR A 242 24.20 -10.19 -0.04
CA TYR A 242 24.98 -9.66 -1.16
C TYR A 242 26.22 -10.50 -1.47
N HIS A 243 26.89 -11.03 -0.44
CA HIS A 243 28.13 -11.79 -0.59
C HIS A 243 27.92 -13.30 -0.72
N PHE A 244 26.89 -13.86 -0.08
CA PHE A 244 26.71 -15.32 0.00
C PHE A 244 25.56 -15.87 -0.85
N LEU A 245 24.57 -15.06 -1.25
CA LEU A 245 23.53 -15.55 -2.15
C LEU A 245 24.03 -15.53 -3.60
N PRO A 246 23.92 -16.64 -4.35
CA PRO A 246 24.32 -16.72 -5.75
C PRO A 246 23.26 -16.09 -6.67
N ILE A 247 22.92 -14.82 -6.42
CA ILE A 247 21.98 -14.06 -7.24
C ILE A 247 22.74 -13.59 -8.48
N GLN A 248 22.43 -14.22 -9.62
CA GLN A 248 22.94 -13.80 -10.91
C GLN A 248 21.90 -12.91 -11.59
N ILE A 249 22.28 -11.66 -11.84
CA ILE A 249 21.54 -10.75 -12.72
C ILE A 249 22.21 -10.83 -14.08
N SER A 250 21.48 -11.32 -15.08
CA SER A 250 21.92 -11.42 -16.46
C SER A 250 21.03 -10.56 -17.36
N ASP A 251 21.55 -10.22 -18.54
CA ASP A 251 20.80 -9.57 -19.61
C ASP A 251 20.24 -8.16 -19.31
N ILE A 252 20.86 -7.42 -18.38
CA ILE A 252 20.51 -6.01 -18.09
C ILE A 252 21.48 -5.08 -18.82
N LYS A 253 21.11 -4.61 -20.02
CA LYS A 253 22.02 -3.84 -20.89
C LYS A 253 21.73 -2.34 -20.89
N SER A 254 20.48 -1.95 -20.63
CA SER A 254 20.03 -0.57 -20.70
C SER A 254 19.57 -0.02 -19.33
N PRO A 255 19.55 1.32 -19.14
CA PRO A 255 18.91 1.93 -17.97
C PRO A 255 17.43 1.55 -17.83
N ALA A 256 16.73 1.33 -18.95
CA ALA A 256 15.36 0.84 -18.98
C ALA A 256 15.24 -0.54 -18.32
N ASP A 257 16.16 -1.47 -18.63
CA ASP A 257 16.17 -2.82 -18.04
C ASP A 257 16.39 -2.78 -16.51
N ARG A 258 17.16 -1.81 -16.01
CA ARG A 258 17.37 -1.60 -14.57
C ARG A 258 16.07 -1.15 -13.88
N LEU A 259 15.32 -0.24 -14.50
CA LEU A 259 14.01 0.18 -14.01
C LEU A 259 13.00 -0.98 -14.02
N VAL A 260 13.01 -1.79 -15.08
CA VAL A 260 12.22 -3.03 -15.17
C VAL A 260 12.51 -3.95 -13.98
N LEU A 261 13.79 -4.18 -13.67
CA LEU A 261 14.20 -4.97 -12.51
C LEU A 261 13.71 -4.36 -11.18
N ALA A 262 13.86 -3.04 -11.00
CA ALA A 262 13.40 -2.35 -9.81
C ALA A 262 11.89 -2.52 -9.58
N VAL A 263 11.09 -2.32 -10.63
CA VAL A 263 9.62 -2.49 -10.58
C VAL A 263 9.21 -3.93 -10.25
N ARG A 264 9.92 -4.91 -10.81
CA ARG A 264 9.74 -6.33 -10.47
C ARG A 264 10.02 -6.61 -8.98
N CYS A 265 11.08 -6.01 -8.45
CA CYS A 265 11.44 -6.15 -7.03
C CYS A 265 10.41 -5.45 -6.12
N ILE A 266 9.95 -4.25 -6.49
CA ILE A 266 8.91 -3.51 -5.74
C ILE A 266 7.59 -4.30 -5.68
N SER A 267 7.27 -5.08 -6.71
CA SER A 267 6.09 -5.95 -6.71
C SER A 267 6.15 -6.95 -5.55
N ILE A 268 7.33 -7.47 -5.19
CA ILE A 268 7.54 -8.34 -4.02
C ILE A 268 7.30 -7.56 -2.72
N SER A 269 7.79 -6.33 -2.64
CA SER A 269 7.62 -5.45 -1.47
C SER A 269 6.16 -5.10 -1.15
N THR A 270 5.20 -5.39 -2.05
CA THR A 270 3.77 -5.17 -1.80
C THR A 270 3.11 -6.22 -0.92
N ILE A 271 3.71 -7.42 -0.78
CA ILE A 271 3.18 -8.54 0.00
C ILE A 271 2.72 -8.11 1.41
N PRO A 272 3.55 -7.46 2.25
CA PRO A 272 3.13 -7.03 3.58
C PRO A 272 1.99 -6.00 3.54
N VAL A 273 1.94 -5.13 2.53
CA VAL A 273 0.88 -4.12 2.39
C VAL A 273 -0.47 -4.81 2.15
N PHE A 274 -0.54 -5.73 1.19
CA PHE A 274 -1.78 -6.47 0.90
C PHE A 274 -2.20 -7.38 2.05
N ALA A 275 -1.26 -8.04 2.72
CA ALA A 275 -1.54 -8.85 3.91
C ALA A 275 -2.15 -8.00 5.05
N LEU A 276 -1.64 -6.79 5.27
CA LEU A 276 -2.19 -5.85 6.25
C LEU A 276 -3.56 -5.30 5.84
N PHE A 277 -3.77 -4.96 4.56
CA PHE A 277 -5.10 -4.59 4.04
C PHE A 277 -6.11 -5.70 4.30
N LYS A 278 -5.74 -6.96 4.01
CA LYS A 278 -6.59 -8.11 4.28
C LYS A 278 -6.89 -8.24 5.77
N SER A 279 -5.88 -8.12 6.63
CA SER A 279 -6.04 -8.18 8.09
C SER A 279 -7.02 -7.11 8.62
N VAL A 280 -6.90 -5.87 8.16
CA VAL A 280 -7.84 -4.79 8.49
C VAL A 280 -9.24 -5.08 7.94
N ALA A 281 -9.33 -5.56 6.70
CA ALA A 281 -10.60 -5.91 6.07
C ALA A 281 -11.30 -7.01 6.87
N ASP A 282 -10.64 -8.14 7.12
CA ASP A 282 -11.18 -9.26 7.92
C ASP A 282 -11.68 -8.76 9.28
N THR A 283 -10.89 -7.95 9.98
CA THR A 283 -11.29 -7.38 11.27
C THR A 283 -12.57 -6.54 11.14
N ARG A 284 -12.71 -5.73 10.07
CA ARG A 284 -13.94 -4.96 9.85
C ARG A 284 -15.13 -5.81 9.42
N PHE A 285 -14.92 -6.81 8.57
CA PHE A 285 -15.98 -7.68 8.04
C PHE A 285 -16.56 -8.62 9.11
N PHE A 286 -15.75 -9.07 10.06
CA PHE A 286 -16.15 -10.06 11.06
C PHE A 286 -16.43 -9.49 12.45
N THR A 287 -16.32 -8.18 12.64
CA THR A 287 -16.55 -7.55 13.96
C THR A 287 -17.41 -6.29 13.85
N ARG A 288 -17.82 -5.72 15.00
CA ARG A 288 -18.56 -4.45 15.07
C ARG A 288 -17.84 -3.25 14.40
N ALA A 289 -16.55 -3.38 14.06
CA ALA A 289 -15.78 -2.37 13.33
C ALA A 289 -16.21 -2.18 11.85
N ILE A 290 -17.26 -2.89 11.40
CA ILE A 290 -17.84 -2.76 10.06
C ILE A 290 -18.29 -1.34 9.73
N ASP A 291 -18.79 -0.59 10.73
CA ASP A 291 -19.23 0.80 10.60
C ASP A 291 -18.19 1.75 11.21
N PRO A 292 -17.35 2.42 10.40
CA PRO A 292 -16.29 3.28 10.90
C PRO A 292 -16.76 4.65 11.43
N VAL A 293 -18.04 5.00 11.31
CA VAL A 293 -18.54 6.36 11.65
C VAL A 293 -19.45 6.35 12.87
N LYS A 294 -20.37 5.39 12.99
CA LYS A 294 -21.27 5.31 14.17
C LYS A 294 -20.57 4.88 15.46
N GLY A 295 -19.26 4.60 15.40
CA GLY A 295 -18.46 4.16 16.53
C GLY A 295 -18.70 2.68 16.87
N GLY A 296 -17.71 2.10 17.55
CA GLY A 296 -17.71 0.69 17.95
C GLY A 296 -16.68 -0.13 17.17
N GLY A 297 -15.77 -0.79 17.90
CA GLY A 297 -14.75 -1.64 17.29
C GLY A 297 -13.56 -0.89 16.68
N GLU A 298 -13.52 0.44 16.76
CA GLU A 298 -12.32 1.20 16.40
C GLU A 298 -11.12 0.78 17.28
N ASP A 299 -11.37 0.34 18.51
CA ASP A 299 -10.38 -0.29 19.40
C ASP A 299 -9.73 -1.55 18.82
N MET A 300 -10.43 -2.27 17.93
CA MET A 300 -9.97 -3.50 17.29
C MET A 300 -9.18 -3.25 16.01
N VAL A 301 -9.39 -2.10 15.36
CA VAL A 301 -8.72 -1.73 14.11
C VAL A 301 -7.67 -0.64 14.31
N ASP A 302 -7.56 -0.03 15.48
CA ASP A 302 -6.58 1.02 15.78
C ASP A 302 -5.14 0.54 15.52
N VAL A 303 -4.73 -0.56 16.14
CA VAL A 303 -3.40 -1.15 15.92
C VAL A 303 -3.19 -1.59 14.47
N PRO A 304 -4.06 -2.42 13.86
CA PRO A 304 -3.95 -2.77 12.44
C PRO A 304 -3.86 -1.57 11.49
N ASN A 305 -4.65 -0.51 11.70
CA ASN A 305 -4.62 0.70 10.87
C ASN A 305 -3.32 1.50 11.04
N ARG A 306 -2.71 1.50 12.25
CA ARG A 306 -1.40 2.13 12.47
C ARG A 306 -0.30 1.36 11.75
N ILE A 307 -0.35 0.03 11.81
CA ILE A 307 0.63 -0.83 11.15
C ILE A 307 0.50 -0.69 9.63
N LEU A 308 -0.72 -0.75 9.10
CA LEU A 308 -1.00 -0.57 7.68
C LEU A 308 -0.51 0.79 7.19
N ARG A 309 -0.89 1.88 7.87
CA ARG A 309 -0.46 3.24 7.52
C ARG A 309 1.05 3.36 7.43
N ASN A 310 1.73 2.95 8.50
CA ASN A 310 3.17 3.04 8.55
C ASN A 310 3.82 2.18 7.46
N THR A 311 3.27 0.99 7.19
CA THR A 311 3.78 0.10 6.15
C THR A 311 3.56 0.68 4.76
N THR A 312 2.42 1.33 4.48
CA THR A 312 2.18 2.03 3.21
C THR A 312 3.08 3.25 3.03
N GLU A 313 3.27 4.07 4.09
CA GLU A 313 4.19 5.21 4.06
C GLU A 313 5.64 4.76 3.80
N GLN A 314 6.07 3.68 4.44
CA GLN A 314 7.42 3.13 4.28
C GLN A 314 7.59 2.40 2.94
N PHE A 315 6.54 1.75 2.43
CA PHE A 315 6.52 1.16 1.09
C PHE A 315 6.71 2.23 0.00
N LEU A 316 6.06 3.40 0.13
CA LEU A 316 6.24 4.50 -0.82
C LEU A 316 7.70 4.96 -0.88
N LEU A 317 8.32 5.21 0.29
CA LEU A 317 9.72 5.61 0.34
C LEU A 317 10.64 4.52 -0.22
N HIS A 318 10.40 3.26 0.13
CA HIS A 318 11.15 2.14 -0.42
C HIS A 318 11.02 2.04 -1.95
N ALA A 319 9.81 2.16 -2.48
CA ALA A 319 9.55 2.09 -3.91
C ALA A 319 10.25 3.22 -4.69
N VAL A 320 10.12 4.46 -4.23
CA VAL A 320 10.82 5.61 -4.82
C VAL A 320 12.33 5.42 -4.73
N GLY A 321 12.83 5.01 -3.56
CA GLY A 321 14.24 4.73 -3.33
C GLY A 321 14.80 3.66 -4.28
N LEU A 322 14.09 2.56 -4.51
CA LEU A 322 14.52 1.49 -5.42
C LEU A 322 14.52 1.94 -6.88
N LEU A 323 13.49 2.67 -7.31
CA LEU A 323 13.43 3.23 -8.67
C LEU A 323 14.61 4.17 -8.91
N THR A 324 14.86 5.11 -8.00
CA THR A 324 15.99 6.05 -8.10
C THR A 324 17.33 5.33 -8.00
N LEU A 325 17.49 4.38 -7.08
CA LEU A 325 18.74 3.64 -6.91
C LEU A 325 19.11 2.89 -8.21
N SER A 326 18.12 2.27 -8.86
CA SER A 326 18.35 1.47 -10.07
C SER A 326 18.98 2.26 -11.23
N THR A 327 18.81 3.58 -11.27
CA THR A 327 19.40 4.42 -12.33
C THR A 327 20.90 4.65 -12.13
N PHE A 328 21.42 4.49 -10.91
CA PHE A 328 22.81 4.76 -10.56
C PHE A 328 23.68 3.49 -10.43
N LEU A 329 23.06 2.32 -10.22
CA LEU A 329 23.80 1.07 -10.02
C LEU A 329 24.44 0.56 -11.31
N ASP A 330 25.67 0.05 -11.18
CA ASP A 330 26.32 -0.78 -12.19
C ASP A 330 25.77 -2.22 -12.17
N GLU A 331 26.07 -3.01 -13.21
CA GLU A 331 25.54 -4.36 -13.40
C GLU A 331 25.86 -5.32 -12.24
N ALA A 332 27.08 -5.25 -11.69
CA ALA A 332 27.50 -6.13 -10.59
C ALA A 332 26.76 -5.82 -9.29
N SER A 333 26.35 -4.56 -9.11
CA SER A 333 25.63 -4.09 -7.95
C SER A 333 24.11 -4.29 -8.02
N LEU A 334 23.53 -4.60 -9.20
CA LEU A 334 22.07 -4.71 -9.40
C LEU A 334 21.38 -5.75 -8.52
N LYS A 335 22.11 -6.79 -8.07
CA LYS A 335 21.59 -7.81 -7.14
C LYS A 335 21.14 -7.21 -5.80
N ILE A 336 21.54 -5.98 -5.46
CA ILE A 336 21.07 -5.28 -4.26
C ILE A 336 19.57 -4.99 -4.30
N LEU A 337 18.97 -4.78 -5.48
CA LEU A 337 17.55 -4.45 -5.62
C LEU A 337 16.60 -5.55 -5.07
N PRO A 338 16.73 -6.83 -5.50
CA PRO A 338 15.93 -7.91 -4.93
C PRO A 338 16.26 -8.18 -3.46
N ILE A 339 17.51 -8.00 -3.03
CA ILE A 339 17.92 -8.13 -1.61
C ILE A 339 17.16 -7.11 -0.75
N LEU A 340 17.20 -5.83 -1.12
CA LEU A 340 16.51 -4.76 -0.39
C LEU A 340 14.99 -4.98 -0.34
N SER A 341 14.41 -5.57 -1.38
CA SER A 341 12.97 -5.89 -1.39
C SER A 341 12.64 -7.04 -0.42
N CYS A 342 13.47 -8.08 -0.37
CA CYS A 342 13.32 -9.15 0.61
C CYS A 342 13.50 -8.64 2.05
N ASP A 343 14.52 -7.83 2.28
CA ASP A 343 14.76 -7.17 3.58
C ASP A 343 13.56 -6.33 3.99
N PHE A 344 13.00 -5.53 3.08
CA PHE A 344 11.79 -4.76 3.34
C PHE A 344 10.65 -5.67 3.82
N VAL A 345 10.37 -6.77 3.12
CA VAL A 345 9.32 -7.72 3.52
C VAL A 345 9.59 -8.28 4.93
N ILE A 346 10.81 -8.76 5.18
CA ILE A 346 11.18 -9.38 6.46
C ILE A 346 11.02 -8.39 7.62
N PHE A 347 11.56 -7.17 7.50
CA PHE A 347 11.45 -6.17 8.54
C PHE A 347 10.03 -5.65 8.73
N ARG A 348 9.20 -5.63 7.68
CA ARG A 348 7.76 -5.32 7.81
C ARG A 348 7.00 -6.42 8.56
N MET A 349 7.34 -7.69 8.35
CA MET A 349 6.79 -8.80 9.12
C MET A 349 7.23 -8.75 10.58
N LEU A 350 8.50 -8.45 10.86
CA LEU A 350 9.01 -8.23 12.23
C LEU A 350 8.35 -7.02 12.91
N PHE A 351 8.14 -5.94 12.17
CA PHE A 351 7.43 -4.75 12.66
C PHE A 351 6.00 -5.11 13.05
N TRP A 352 5.28 -5.81 12.18
CA TRP A 352 3.91 -6.26 12.43
C TRP A 352 3.84 -7.20 13.64
N TRP A 353 4.62 -8.28 13.64
CA TRP A 353 4.65 -9.24 14.74
C TRP A 353 5.03 -8.58 16.07
N GLY A 354 6.05 -7.73 16.06
CA GLY A 354 6.46 -6.95 17.23
C GLY A 354 5.31 -6.11 17.77
N TYR A 355 4.66 -5.33 16.91
CA TYR A 355 3.56 -4.46 17.32
C TYR A 355 2.39 -5.22 17.96
N LEU A 356 2.03 -6.40 17.43
CA LEU A 356 0.97 -7.24 17.99
C LEU A 356 1.28 -7.77 19.40
N ASN A 357 2.55 -8.04 19.69
CA ASN A 357 2.97 -8.49 21.02
C ASN A 357 2.98 -7.33 22.02
N ALA A 358 3.63 -6.23 21.66
CA ALA A 358 3.61 -5.00 22.45
C ALA A 358 3.89 -3.78 21.57
N PRO A 359 3.27 -2.61 21.83
CA PRO A 359 3.48 -1.41 21.01
C PRO A 359 4.95 -0.98 20.87
N LEU A 360 5.79 -1.29 21.86
CA LEU A 360 7.21 -0.97 21.85
C LEU A 360 8.03 -1.98 21.01
N ASN A 361 7.62 -3.26 20.97
CA ASN A 361 8.26 -4.39 20.24
C ASN A 361 8.36 -4.20 18.72
N ARG A 362 7.70 -3.17 18.17
CA ARG A 362 7.81 -2.79 16.77
C ARG A 362 9.18 -2.20 16.38
N ALA A 363 10.00 -1.80 17.34
CA ALA A 363 11.19 -0.99 17.10
C ALA A 363 12.23 -1.70 16.23
N VAL A 364 12.44 -3.02 16.38
CA VAL A 364 13.36 -3.81 15.52
C VAL A 364 12.98 -3.72 14.04
N GLY A 365 11.71 -4.02 13.71
CA GLY A 365 11.23 -3.97 12.32
C GLY A 365 11.21 -2.55 11.74
N MET A 366 10.88 -1.56 12.58
CA MET A 366 10.91 -0.15 12.20
C MET A 366 12.33 0.30 11.86
N SER A 367 13.31 0.04 12.73
CA SER A 367 14.69 0.51 12.53
C SER A 367 15.36 -0.20 11.37
N GLY A 368 15.16 -1.51 11.19
CA GLY A 368 15.74 -2.26 10.06
C GLY A 368 15.23 -1.79 8.70
N THR A 369 13.95 -1.42 8.57
CA THR A 369 13.47 -0.81 7.32
C THR A 369 13.94 0.63 7.16
N ALA A 370 13.99 1.40 8.25
CA ALA A 370 14.39 2.79 8.20
C ALA A 370 15.88 2.92 7.82
N SER A 371 16.75 2.07 8.36
CA SER A 371 18.19 2.08 8.05
C SER A 371 18.46 1.81 6.58
N THR A 372 17.84 0.77 5.99
CA THR A 372 17.98 0.50 4.55
C THR A 372 17.50 1.67 3.71
N THR A 373 16.33 2.21 4.02
CA THR A 373 15.76 3.37 3.30
C THR A 373 16.69 4.58 3.40
N ILE A 374 17.19 4.91 4.59
CA ILE A 374 18.11 6.03 4.81
C ILE A 374 19.41 5.83 4.01
N CYS A 375 20.01 4.65 4.04
CA CYS A 375 21.23 4.35 3.28
C CYS A 375 21.02 4.49 1.78
N VAL A 376 19.89 3.99 1.25
CA VAL A 376 19.54 4.11 -0.17
C VAL A 376 19.38 5.58 -0.56
N TYR A 377 18.62 6.36 0.20
CA TYR A 377 18.43 7.78 -0.09
C TYR A 377 19.73 8.59 0.04
N ALA A 378 20.56 8.30 1.05
CA ALA A 378 21.86 8.93 1.21
C ALA A 378 22.77 8.66 0.01
N TYR A 379 22.83 7.41 -0.47
CA TYR A 379 23.59 7.05 -1.66
C TYR A 379 23.04 7.74 -2.92
N CYS A 380 21.72 7.70 -3.13
CA CYS A 380 21.10 8.37 -4.29
C CYS A 380 21.38 9.88 -4.27
N MET A 381 21.28 10.52 -3.11
CA MET A 381 21.58 11.95 -2.95
C MET A 381 23.04 12.24 -3.26
N TYR A 382 23.97 11.41 -2.78
CA TYR A 382 25.39 11.52 -3.13
C TYR A 382 25.61 11.43 -4.65
N CYS A 383 24.98 10.47 -5.33
CA CYS A 383 25.07 10.31 -6.78
C CYS A 383 24.51 11.50 -7.57
N ILE A 384 23.40 12.09 -7.10
CA ILE A 384 22.77 13.26 -7.73
C ILE A 384 23.64 14.51 -7.57
N LEU A 385 24.22 14.72 -6.39
CA LEU A 385 24.95 15.94 -6.08
C LEU A 385 26.42 15.92 -6.55
N LYS A 386 27.05 14.74 -6.64
CA LYS A 386 28.46 14.60 -7.03
C LYS A 386 28.81 15.33 -8.34
N PRO A 387 28.05 15.19 -9.45
CA PRO A 387 28.35 15.90 -10.70
C PRO A 387 28.27 17.43 -10.54
N VAL A 388 27.28 17.91 -9.77
CA VAL A 388 27.07 19.35 -9.53
C VAL A 388 28.26 19.95 -8.79
N PHE A 389 28.72 19.31 -7.71
CA PHE A 389 29.89 19.81 -6.96
C PHE A 389 31.18 19.79 -7.78
N ILE A 390 31.39 18.77 -8.61
CA ILE A 390 32.57 18.71 -9.49
C ILE A 390 32.55 19.89 -10.49
N SER A 391 31.38 20.23 -11.04
CA SER A 391 31.24 21.37 -11.98
C SER A 391 31.39 22.77 -11.35
N PHE A 392 31.37 22.88 -10.02
CA PHE A 392 31.60 24.14 -9.31
C PHE A 392 33.07 24.35 -8.92
N ILE A 393 33.86 23.27 -8.86
CA ILE A 393 35.25 23.28 -8.38
C ILE A 393 36.25 23.24 -9.54
N GLY A 394 35.86 22.68 -10.69
CA GLY A 394 36.62 22.72 -11.94
C GLY A 394 36.12 23.83 -12.85
#